data_AF-A0A831XXA5-F1
#
_entry.id   AF-A0A831XXA5-F1
#
_cell.length_a   1.000
_cell.length_b   1.000
_cell.length_c   1.000
_cell.angle_alpha   90.00
_cell.angle_beta   90.00
_cell.angle_gamma   90.00
#
_symmetry.space_group_name_H-M   'P 1'
#
loop_
_entity.id
_entity.type
_entity.pdbx_description
1 polymer ?
#
loop_
_entity_poly.entity_id
_entity_poly.type
_entity_poly.pdbx_seq_one_letter_code
_entity_poly.pdbx_strand_id
1 'polypeptide(L)'
;MVVKVKILTAEGRAIEMRIRSRRRFAFPTADLPNPPPKRLALMCAGERLEMGLTTVQFGYAVYYMPAEAWRRFTELAAQHEALPCVLQLSPQ
;
A
#
# COMPACT_ATOMS: atom_id res chain seq x y z
N MET A 1 -4.96 3.69 -15.96
CA MET A 1 -4.74 4.86 -15.08
C MET A 1 -3.83 4.44 -13.93
N VAL A 2 -2.85 5.27 -13.57
CA VAL A 2 -1.98 5.07 -12.40
C VAL A 2 -2.11 6.32 -11.54
N VAL A 3 -2.47 6.15 -10.27
CA VAL A 3 -2.55 7.25 -9.30
C VAL A 3 -1.32 7.17 -8.40
N LYS A 4 -0.59 8.28 -8.28
CA LYS A 4 0.56 8.40 -7.37
C LYS A 4 0.09 9.08 -6.09
N VAL A 5 0.36 8.45 -4.96
CA VAL A 5 -0.01 8.95 -3.64
C VAL A 5 1.23 8.89 -2.76
N LYS A 6 1.51 9.96 -2.02
CA LYS A 6 2.53 9.91 -0.96
C LYS A 6 1.86 9.45 0.32
N ILE A 7 2.40 8.40 0.92
CA ILE A 7 1.93 7.89 2.22
C ILE A 7 3.10 7.87 3.20
N LEU A 8 2.78 7.93 4.50
CA LEU A 8 3.78 7.78 5.55
C LEU A 8 3.94 6.30 5.90
N THR A 9 5.14 5.88 6.27
CA THR A 9 5.36 4.60 6.94
C THR A 9 5.14 4.76 8.45
N ALA A 10 5.00 3.65 9.17
CA ALA A 10 4.94 3.65 10.64
C ALA A 10 6.16 4.32 11.30
N GLU A 11 7.28 4.42 10.59
CA GLU A 11 8.53 5.04 11.02
C GLU A 11 8.59 6.55 10.69
N GLY A 12 7.51 7.12 10.11
CA GLY A 12 7.43 8.54 9.74
C GLY A 12 8.09 8.89 8.40
N ARG A 13 8.57 7.90 7.62
CA ARG A 13 9.14 8.14 6.29
C ARG A 13 8.03 8.29 5.25
N ALA A 14 8.08 9.34 4.43
CA ALA A 14 7.20 9.47 3.29
C ALA A 14 7.70 8.61 2.12
N ILE A 15 6.82 7.79 1.56
CA ILE A 15 7.11 6.92 0.40
C ILE A 15 6.09 7.15 -0.71
N GLU A 16 6.50 6.94 -1.96
CA GLU A 16 5.58 7.00 -3.10
C GLU A 16 4.87 5.65 -3.27
N MET A 17 3.55 5.66 -3.13
CA MET A 17 2.67 4.55 -3.46
C MET A 17 2.00 4.77 -4.81
N ARG A 18 2.07 3.79 -5.70
CA ARG A 18 1.40 3.83 -7.00
C ARG A 18 0.23 2.88 -7.04
N ILE A 19 -0.98 3.43 -7.07
CA ILE A 19 -2.21 2.65 -7.23
C ILE A 19 -2.42 2.40 -8.73
N ARG A 20 -2.43 1.14 -9.11
CA ARG A 20 -2.68 0.65 -10.46
C ARG A 20 -4.07 0.02 -10.53
N SER A 21 -4.58 -0.11 -11.74
CA SER A 21 -5.80 -0.87 -12.03
C SER A 21 -5.75 -2.29 -11.46
N ARG A 22 -6.91 -2.85 -11.14
CA ARG A 22 -7.09 -4.20 -10.59
C ARG A 22 -6.49 -4.41 -9.19
N ARG A 23 -6.61 -3.40 -8.31
CA ARG A 23 -6.27 -3.50 -6.87
C ARG A 23 -4.78 -3.77 -6.63
N ARG A 24 -3.93 -3.20 -7.49
CA ARG A 24 -2.47 -3.40 -7.44
C ARG A 24 -1.79 -2.14 -6.94
N PHE A 25 -0.89 -2.30 -6.01
CA PHE A 25 -0.14 -1.23 -5.37
C PHE A 25 1.34 -1.47 -5.62
N ALA A 26 2.01 -0.52 -6.24
CA ALA A 26 3.44 -0.62 -6.50
C ALA A 26 4.20 0.35 -5.60
N PHE A 27 5.24 -0.16 -4.96
CA PHE A 27 6.15 0.58 -4.09
C PHE A 27 7.57 0.46 -4.64
N PRO A 28 8.37 1.52 -4.63
CA PRO A 28 9.79 1.45 -4.97
C PRO A 28 10.51 0.46 -4.05
N THR A 29 11.32 -0.45 -4.61
CA THR A 29 12.09 -1.39 -3.79
C THR A 29 13.13 -0.70 -2.91
N ALA A 30 13.59 0.49 -3.30
CA ALA A 30 14.52 1.31 -2.51
C ALA A 30 13.89 1.91 -1.23
N ASP A 31 12.55 1.96 -1.18
CA ASP A 31 11.79 2.45 -0.03
C ASP A 31 11.31 1.31 0.89
N LEU A 32 11.57 0.06 0.52
CA LEU A 32 11.17 -1.13 1.26
C LEU A 32 12.39 -1.89 1.81
N PRO A 33 12.20 -2.73 2.83
CA PRO A 33 13.21 -3.69 3.24
C PRO A 33 13.68 -4.57 2.07
N ASN A 34 14.94 -4.99 2.10
CA ASN A 34 15.49 -5.94 1.14
C ASN A 34 15.77 -7.29 1.84
N PRO A 35 15.10 -8.39 1.47
CA PRO A 35 14.07 -8.51 0.42
C PRO A 35 12.72 -7.88 0.81
N PRO A 36 11.89 -7.45 -0.17
CA PRO A 36 10.57 -6.91 0.11
C PRO A 36 9.69 -7.89 0.89
N PRO A 37 8.94 -7.43 1.89
CA PRO A 37 8.12 -8.32 2.70
C PRO A 37 7.00 -8.94 1.87
N LYS A 38 6.68 -10.21 2.14
CA LYS A 38 5.61 -10.94 1.43
C LYS A 38 4.22 -10.37 1.69
N ARG A 39 4.03 -9.67 2.81
CA ARG A 39 2.77 -9.03 3.20
C ARG A 39 3.03 -7.61 3.68
N LEU A 40 2.13 -6.70 3.32
CA LEU A 40 2.09 -5.32 3.78
C LEU A 40 0.69 -5.01 4.27
N ALA A 41 0.57 -4.06 5.20
CA ALA A 41 -0.73 -3.55 5.62
C ALA A 41 -0.76 -2.03 5.46
N LEU A 42 -1.88 -1.50 4.99
CA LEU A 42 -2.18 -0.07 5.08
C LEU A 42 -3.12 0.13 6.27
N MET A 43 -2.70 0.93 7.23
CA MET A 43 -3.56 1.41 8.30
C MET A 43 -4.22 2.70 7.83
N CYS A 44 -5.50 2.63 7.47
CA CYS A 44 -6.25 3.79 6.96
C CYS A 44 -7.41 4.08 7.92
N ALA A 45 -7.44 5.27 8.53
CA ALA A 45 -8.50 5.67 9.46
C ALA A 45 -8.79 4.63 10.59
N GLY A 46 -7.77 3.91 11.06
CA GLY A 46 -7.88 2.87 12.09
C GLY A 46 -8.16 1.45 11.56
N GLU A 47 -8.44 1.29 10.28
CA GLU A 47 -8.68 0.00 9.63
C GLU A 47 -7.38 -0.58 9.04
N ARG A 48 -7.14 -1.87 9.29
CA ARG A 48 -5.95 -2.59 8.77
C ARG A 48 -6.28 -3.30 7.46
N LEU A 49 -5.71 -2.81 6.37
CA LEU A 49 -5.94 -3.34 5.02
C LEU A 49 -4.71 -4.09 4.52
N GLU A 50 -4.78 -5.43 4.54
CA GLU A 50 -3.66 -6.27 4.15
C GLU A 50 -3.53 -6.44 2.63
N MET A 51 -2.29 -6.59 2.17
CA MET A 51 -1.92 -6.81 0.78
C MET A 51 -0.81 -7.84 0.68
N GLY A 52 -0.86 -8.68 -0.36
CA GLY A 52 0.14 -9.71 -0.63
C GLY A 52 1.09 -9.32 -1.76
N LEU A 53 2.39 -9.58 -1.60
CA LEU A 53 3.37 -9.41 -2.65
C LEU A 53 3.03 -10.33 -3.82
N THR A 54 2.90 -9.74 -5.01
CA THR A 54 2.60 -10.47 -6.25
C THR A 54 3.86 -10.67 -7.08
N THR A 55 4.65 -9.61 -7.25
CA THR A 55 5.88 -9.65 -8.06
C THR A 55 6.81 -8.51 -7.68
N VAL A 56 8.10 -8.69 -7.95
CA VAL A 56 9.11 -7.63 -7.85
C VAL A 56 9.75 -7.50 -9.23
N GLN A 57 9.60 -6.34 -9.87
CA GLN A 57 10.10 -6.10 -11.23
C GLN A 57 10.37 -4.62 -11.47
N PHE A 58 11.38 -4.31 -12.29
CA PHE A 58 11.74 -2.95 -12.71
C PHE A 58 11.95 -1.96 -11.54
N GLY A 59 12.48 -2.41 -10.41
CA GLY A 59 12.69 -1.58 -9.21
C GLY A 59 11.42 -1.31 -8.38
N TYR A 60 10.33 -2.06 -8.62
CA TYR A 60 9.10 -1.96 -7.85
C TYR A 60 8.68 -3.32 -7.28
N ALA A 61 8.25 -3.31 -6.02
CA ALA A 61 7.49 -4.40 -5.42
C ALA A 61 6.00 -4.12 -5.63
N VAL A 62 5.29 -5.06 -6.27
CA VAL A 62 3.88 -4.95 -6.59
C VAL A 62 3.08 -5.86 -5.67
N TYR A 63 2.16 -5.25 -4.94
CA TYR A 63 1.26 -5.90 -4.02
C TYR A 63 -0.16 -5.91 -4.57
N TYR A 64 -0.90 -6.95 -4.23
CA TYR A 64 -2.31 -7.10 -4.56
C TYR A 64 -3.13 -7.01 -3.28
N MET A 65 -4.12 -6.11 -3.30
CA MET A 65 -5.11 -5.99 -2.23
C MET A 65 -6.31 -6.90 -2.52
N PRO A 66 -6.69 -7.79 -1.59
CA PRO A 66 -7.88 -8.62 -1.72
C PRO A 66 -9.17 -7.79 -1.93
N ALA A 67 -10.20 -8.43 -2.48
CA ALA A 67 -11.45 -7.74 -2.82
C ALA A 67 -12.12 -7.05 -1.63
N GLU A 68 -12.13 -7.71 -0.48
CA GLU A 68 -12.74 -7.19 0.75
C GLU A 68 -11.99 -5.96 1.28
N ALA A 69 -10.67 -6.05 1.41
CA ALA A 69 -9.81 -4.93 1.80
C ALA A 69 -9.91 -3.76 0.80
N TRP A 70 -10.01 -4.05 -0.50
CA TRP A 70 -10.21 -3.02 -1.51
C TRP A 70 -11.56 -2.32 -1.38
N ARG A 71 -12.64 -3.05 -1.12
CA ARG A 71 -13.97 -2.46 -0.89
C ARG A 71 -13.91 -1.48 0.29
N ARG A 72 -13.30 -1.90 1.40
CA ARG A 72 -13.07 -1.03 2.57
C ARG A 72 -12.21 0.18 2.24
N PHE A 73 -11.11 0.00 1.51
CA PHE A 73 -10.28 1.10 1.04
C PHE A 73 -11.08 2.15 0.26
N THR A 74 -11.92 1.71 -0.68
CA THR A 74 -12.73 2.63 -1.49
C THR A 74 -13.85 3.30 -0.70
N GLU A 75 -14.45 2.59 0.26
CA GLU A 75 -15.44 3.17 1.19
C GLU A 75 -14.81 4.31 2.00
N LEU A 76 -13.64 4.06 2.60
CA LEU A 76 -12.93 5.07 3.38
C LEU A 76 -12.46 6.23 2.49
N ALA A 77 -11.93 5.94 1.29
CA ALA A 77 -11.50 6.97 0.35
C ALA A 77 -12.65 7.87 -0.13
N ALA A 78 -13.88 7.38 -0.15
CA ALA A 78 -15.06 8.18 -0.48
C ALA A 78 -15.52 9.07 0.70
N GLN A 79 -15.21 8.69 1.94
CA GLN A 79 -15.59 9.39 3.16
C GLN A 79 -14.58 10.47 3.58
N HIS A 80 -13.35 10.41 3.06
CA HIS A 80 -12.26 11.30 3.44
C HIS A 80 -11.68 12.02 2.22
N GLU A 81 -11.64 13.35 2.27
CA GLU A 81 -11.01 14.18 1.21
C GLU A 81 -9.50 13.84 1.06
N ALA A 82 -8.84 13.54 2.17
CA ALA A 82 -7.49 12.97 2.21
C ALA A 82 -7.50 11.77 3.15
N LEU A 83 -7.34 10.56 2.59
CA LEU A 83 -7.37 9.32 3.36
C LEU A 83 -6.07 9.19 4.18
N PRO A 84 -6.12 9.25 5.53
CA PRO A 84 -4.93 9.16 6.36
C PRO A 84 -4.50 7.69 6.45
N CYS A 85 -3.69 7.27 5.47
CA CYS A 85 -3.11 5.93 5.42
C CYS A 85 -1.64 5.94 5.83
N VAL A 86 -1.28 4.99 6.69
CA VAL A 86 0.09 4.70 7.09
C VAL A 86 0.47 3.30 6.62
N LEU A 87 1.61 3.14 5.95
CA LEU A 87 2.14 1.83 5.60
C LEU A 87 2.74 1.17 6.85
N GLN A 88 2.22 0.00 7.18
CA GLN A 88 2.81 -0.92 8.13
C GLN A 88 3.54 -2.04 7.39
N LEU A 89 4.85 -2.08 7.60
CA LEU A 89 5.67 -3.22 7.26
C LEU A 89 5.39 -4.29 8.31
N SER A 90 4.67 -5.35 7.97
CA SER A 90 4.52 -6.47 8.91
C SER A 90 5.89 -7.12 9.11
N PRO A 91 6.42 -7.20 10.36
CA PRO A 91 7.60 -8.00 10.63
C PRO A 91 7.30 -9.46 10.26
N GLN A 92 8.26 -10.10 9.56
CA GLN A 92 8.23 -11.53 9.28
C GLN A 92 8.63 -12.31 10.52
#